data_AF-A0A3M1S3G9-F1
#
_entry.id   AF-A0A3M1S3G9-F1
#
_cell.length_a   1.000
_cell.length_b   1.000
_cell.length_c   1.000
_cell.angle_alpha   90.00
_cell.angle_beta   90.00
_cell.angle_gamma   90.00
#
_symmetry.space_group_name_H-M   'P 1'
#
loop_
_entity.id
_entity.type
_entity.pdbx_description
1 polymer ?
#
loop_
_entity_poly.entity_id
_entity_poly.type
_entity_poly.pdbx_seq_one_letter_code
_entity_poly.pdbx_strand_id
1 'polypeptide(L)'
;FYGQDSWRIRPTFTINYGLRIEKQFNPSAETGNDAVINLIKSASFPLLGGRSIDPTVIPDSKWQIGPRLGFAWDINGNGKSVLRAFSGLYFARTPLLVLAAPVNNFRIPPGDVSVQLPFSLPAGFNLTTFLANNPQYVAIMQATGANCTANPASCTPNTLFRQFAILGINLNTSPLNNLPTLSAQQLQQIAQALGTQTPPPGFGANLIAMQNDFENPQSFQFGVGYEKEILPNLIIGIDYTHVKTIHLERNRDINLPPPAPANCTNNLAQRPCFNRSLRPVPQIGRLLIRESSAKSLFRALTFRMRFVRKWANINAYYTLSRNLSDDDNERNATGIFYENSFDLRSEYGLARLDRTHQFVASPVFFLPYGFQVSSAIRLRSGLPMDALIGSDVNLDSINNDRPYLVPGIPIKRNAFRNRNEYLVDLRIQKGFRFAERRRIIFSTEFFNLFNNANIQFGGDQTLYCAVRNVNCGLEGVTNPTFRQIRDASGNLITSRGGNFSRTPVFQMQLGIRLQF
;
A
#
# COMPACT_ATOMS: atom_id res chain seq x y z
N PHE A 1 -0.92 -31.44 1.36
CA PHE A 1 -0.03 -32.44 1.97
C PHE A 1 1.36 -31.85 2.19
N TYR A 2 2.07 -32.28 3.24
CA TYR A 2 3.48 -31.96 3.41
C TYR A 2 4.21 -33.17 3.99
N GLY A 3 5.46 -33.34 3.58
CA GLY A 3 6.39 -34.31 4.15
C GLY A 3 7.75 -33.64 4.30
N GLN A 4 8.43 -33.89 5.42
CA GLN A 4 9.77 -33.41 5.66
C GLN A 4 10.53 -34.45 6.46
N ASP A 5 11.83 -34.54 6.24
CA ASP A 5 12.73 -35.40 6.98
C ASP A 5 14.07 -34.68 7.25
N SER A 6 14.80 -35.19 8.24
CA SER A 6 16.09 -34.67 8.67
C SER A 6 17.07 -35.82 8.81
N TRP A 7 18.01 -35.91 7.87
CA TRP A 7 19.00 -36.98 7.84
C TRP A 7 20.36 -36.49 8.33
N ARG A 8 20.79 -37.04 9.46
CA ARG A 8 22.14 -36.85 10.01
C ARG A 8 23.13 -37.81 9.31
N ILE A 9 23.72 -37.36 8.20
CA ILE A 9 24.67 -38.16 7.40
C ILE A 9 25.96 -38.42 8.18
N ARG A 10 26.39 -37.47 9.02
CA ARG A 10 27.55 -37.58 9.93
C ARG A 10 27.23 -36.89 11.26
N PRO A 11 27.97 -37.17 12.35
CA PRO A 11 27.74 -36.49 13.64
C PRO A 11 27.72 -34.96 13.55
N THR A 12 28.43 -34.39 12.58
CA THR A 12 28.56 -32.95 12.38
C THR A 12 27.75 -32.38 11.21
N PHE A 13 27.09 -33.22 10.42
CA PHE A 13 26.42 -32.81 9.18
C PHE A 13 25.01 -33.38 9.07
N THR A 14 24.03 -32.49 8.96
CA THR A 14 22.61 -32.82 8.83
C THR A 14 22.04 -32.16 7.58
N ILE A 15 21.31 -32.93 6.77
CA ILE A 15 20.52 -32.42 5.66
C ILE A 15 19.04 -32.46 6.06
N ASN A 16 18.32 -31.39 5.72
CA ASN A 16 16.87 -31.30 5.82
C ASN A 16 16.29 -31.24 4.42
N TYR A 17 15.30 -32.07 4.13
CA TYR A 17 14.61 -32.03 2.85
C TYR A 17 13.12 -32.22 3.06
N GLY A 18 12.32 -31.62 2.19
CA GLY A 18 10.88 -31.70 2.30
C GLY A 18 10.17 -31.26 1.05
N LEU A 19 8.92 -31.68 0.95
CA LEU A 19 8.02 -31.36 -0.14
C LEU A 19 6.67 -30.97 0.43
N ARG A 20 6.17 -29.81 0.01
CA ARG A 20 4.80 -29.39 0.27
C ARG A 20 4.04 -29.39 -1.06
N ILE A 21 2.89 -30.06 -1.10
CA ILE A 21 1.97 -30.03 -2.23
C ILE A 21 0.65 -29.48 -1.72
N GLU A 22 0.19 -28.38 -2.29
CA GLU A 22 -1.10 -27.80 -1.92
C GLU A 22 -1.89 -27.30 -3.13
N LYS A 23 -3.20 -27.21 -2.95
CA LYS A 23 -4.14 -26.60 -3.87
C LYS A 23 -5.12 -25.79 -3.02
N GLN A 24 -5.39 -24.56 -3.42
CA GLN A 24 -6.36 -23.68 -2.80
C GLN A 24 -7.63 -23.66 -3.65
N PHE A 25 -8.75 -24.00 -3.01
CA PHE A 25 -10.09 -23.81 -3.58
C PHE A 25 -10.64 -22.46 -3.13
N ASN A 26 -11.16 -21.67 -4.08
CA ASN A 26 -11.71 -20.36 -3.83
C ASN A 26 -13.25 -20.39 -3.90
N PRO A 27 -13.95 -19.47 -3.19
CA PRO A 27 -15.38 -19.32 -3.33
C PRO A 27 -15.78 -18.92 -4.75
N SER A 28 -16.96 -19.35 -5.18
CA SER A 28 -17.61 -18.83 -6.37
C SER A 28 -18.09 -17.40 -6.14
N ALA A 29 -18.14 -16.59 -7.20
CA ALA A 29 -18.78 -15.28 -7.11
C ALA A 29 -20.29 -15.41 -6.86
N GLU A 30 -20.84 -14.50 -6.06
CA GLU A 30 -22.28 -14.28 -6.00
C GLU A 30 -22.71 -13.51 -7.25
N THR A 31 -23.59 -14.14 -8.04
CA THR A 31 -24.10 -13.57 -9.29
C THR A 31 -25.53 -13.09 -9.12
N GLY A 32 -26.10 -12.46 -10.16
CA GLY A 32 -27.49 -11.97 -10.17
C GLY A 32 -27.64 -10.62 -10.85
N ASN A 33 -26.55 -9.91 -11.12
CA ASN A 33 -26.54 -8.70 -11.95
C ASN A 33 -26.17 -9.03 -13.40
N ASP A 34 -27.05 -9.76 -14.08
CA ASP A 34 -26.80 -10.25 -15.46
C ASP A 34 -26.55 -9.12 -16.45
N ALA A 35 -27.15 -7.94 -16.24
CA ALA A 35 -26.93 -6.77 -17.07
C ALA A 35 -25.46 -6.29 -17.04
N VAL A 36 -24.85 -6.17 -15.85
CA VAL A 36 -23.41 -5.81 -15.75
C VAL A 36 -22.52 -6.93 -16.23
N ILE A 37 -22.85 -8.17 -15.87
CA ILE A 37 -22.06 -9.35 -16.25
C ILE A 37 -21.99 -9.46 -17.78
N ASN A 38 -23.14 -9.37 -18.46
CA ASN A 38 -23.22 -9.45 -19.92
C ASN A 38 -22.53 -8.27 -20.60
N LEU A 39 -22.66 -7.07 -20.04
CA LEU A 39 -21.97 -5.89 -20.53
C LEU A 39 -20.44 -6.08 -20.53
N ILE A 40 -19.87 -6.57 -19.42
CA ILE A 40 -18.43 -6.84 -19.33
C ILE A 40 -18.02 -7.98 -20.27
N LYS A 41 -18.79 -9.07 -20.32
CA LYS A 41 -18.50 -10.22 -21.19
C LYS A 41 -18.52 -9.89 -22.68
N SER A 42 -19.39 -8.95 -23.08
CA SER A 42 -19.53 -8.50 -24.47
C SER A 42 -18.42 -7.52 -24.92
N ALA A 43 -17.69 -6.95 -23.97
CA ALA A 43 -16.67 -5.95 -24.26
C ALA A 43 -15.33 -6.57 -24.64
N SER A 44 -14.59 -5.87 -25.50
CA SER A 44 -13.21 -6.20 -25.86
C SER A 44 -12.28 -5.20 -25.18
N PHE A 45 -11.34 -5.68 -24.37
CA PHE A 45 -10.44 -4.83 -23.60
C PHE A 45 -9.05 -4.74 -24.28
N PRO A 46 -8.62 -3.56 -24.77
CA PRO A 46 -7.33 -3.39 -25.43
C PRO A 46 -6.15 -3.83 -24.56
N LEU A 47 -6.24 -3.59 -23.26
CA LEU A 47 -5.22 -3.92 -22.27
C LEU A 47 -5.06 -5.44 -22.05
N LEU A 48 -6.06 -6.24 -22.46
CA LEU A 48 -6.01 -7.70 -22.50
C LEU A 48 -5.70 -8.24 -23.92
N GLY A 49 -5.25 -7.38 -24.83
CA GLY A 49 -5.00 -7.72 -26.23
C GLY A 49 -6.28 -7.95 -27.03
N GLY A 50 -7.36 -7.23 -26.69
CA GLY A 50 -8.65 -7.33 -27.37
C GLY A 50 -9.55 -8.49 -26.91
N ARG A 51 -9.15 -9.19 -25.84
CA ARG A 51 -9.96 -10.27 -25.24
C ARG A 51 -11.04 -9.69 -24.31
N SER A 52 -12.15 -10.41 -24.17
CA SER A 52 -13.14 -10.19 -23.11
C SER A 52 -12.70 -10.89 -21.81
N ILE A 53 -13.44 -10.65 -20.73
CA ILE A 53 -13.22 -11.32 -19.44
C ILE A 53 -14.56 -11.75 -18.83
N ASP A 54 -14.55 -12.86 -18.07
CA ASP A 54 -15.70 -13.27 -17.27
C ASP A 54 -15.52 -12.73 -15.84
N PRO A 55 -16.27 -11.69 -15.43
CA PRO A 55 -16.09 -11.07 -14.12
C PRO A 55 -16.50 -11.97 -12.94
N THR A 56 -17.20 -13.09 -13.20
CA THR A 56 -17.69 -14.01 -12.18
C THR A 56 -16.71 -15.15 -11.87
N VAL A 57 -15.61 -15.25 -12.61
CA VAL A 57 -14.61 -16.29 -12.43
C VAL A 57 -13.62 -15.89 -11.35
N ILE A 58 -13.54 -16.70 -10.30
CA ILE A 58 -12.50 -16.66 -9.28
C ILE A 58 -11.76 -18.00 -9.38
N PRO A 59 -10.58 -18.05 -10.04
CA PRO A 59 -9.94 -19.33 -10.31
C PRO A 59 -9.38 -19.95 -9.04
N ASP A 60 -9.49 -21.27 -8.91
CA ASP A 60 -8.72 -22.04 -7.94
C ASP A 60 -7.24 -21.99 -8.27
N SER A 61 -6.37 -22.17 -7.27
CA SER A 61 -4.95 -22.30 -7.57
C SER A 61 -4.69 -23.58 -8.38
N LYS A 62 -3.68 -23.53 -9.26
CA LYS A 62 -3.04 -24.75 -9.77
C LYS A 62 -2.44 -25.55 -8.61
N TRP A 63 -2.07 -26.80 -8.86
CA TRP A 63 -1.27 -27.57 -7.90
C TRP A 63 0.07 -26.88 -7.65
N GLN A 64 0.37 -26.62 -6.38
CA GLN A 64 1.57 -25.91 -5.96
C GLN A 64 2.54 -26.90 -5.32
N ILE A 65 3.73 -27.04 -5.90
CA ILE A 65 4.75 -27.98 -5.46
C ILE A 65 5.93 -27.18 -4.91
N GLY A 66 6.08 -27.16 -3.59
CA GLY A 66 7.11 -26.41 -2.86
C GLY A 66 8.19 -27.33 -2.30
N PRO A 67 9.23 -27.69 -3.09
CA PRO A 67 10.38 -28.41 -2.57
C PRO A 67 11.22 -27.51 -1.65
N ARG A 68 11.85 -28.13 -0.66
CA ARG A 68 12.72 -27.47 0.33
C ARG A 68 13.92 -28.35 0.58
N LEU A 69 15.09 -27.71 0.62
CA LEU A 69 16.36 -28.35 0.92
C LEU A 69 17.15 -27.41 1.84
N GLY A 70 17.82 -27.97 2.83
CA GLY A 70 18.77 -27.24 3.63
C GLY A 70 19.78 -28.17 4.27
N PHE A 71 20.83 -27.59 4.82
CA PHE A 71 21.82 -28.33 5.59
C PHE A 71 22.34 -27.49 6.76
N ALA A 72 22.87 -28.20 7.76
CA ALA A 72 23.63 -27.64 8.85
C ALA A 72 24.91 -28.46 9.02
N TRP A 73 26.03 -27.76 9.12
CA TRP A 73 27.36 -28.35 9.23
C TRP A 73 28.14 -27.69 10.36
N ASP A 74 28.47 -28.46 11.39
CA ASP A 74 29.51 -28.11 12.35
C ASP A 74 30.88 -28.45 11.74
N ILE A 75 31.61 -27.42 11.30
CA ILE A 75 32.82 -27.59 10.48
C ILE A 75 33.91 -28.36 11.24
N ASN A 76 34.02 -28.12 12.55
CA ASN A 76 35.07 -28.69 13.39
C ASN A 76 34.55 -29.77 14.35
N GLY A 77 33.25 -30.00 14.42
CA GLY A 77 32.63 -30.97 15.32
C GLY A 77 32.65 -30.58 16.81
N ASN A 78 32.88 -29.30 17.11
CA ASN A 78 33.00 -28.78 18.47
C ASN A 78 31.92 -27.75 18.82
N GLY A 79 30.93 -27.55 17.96
CA GLY A 79 29.82 -26.60 18.14
C GLY A 79 30.20 -25.13 18.02
N LYS A 80 31.47 -24.79 17.69
CA LYS A 80 31.97 -23.40 17.66
C LYS A 80 31.95 -22.76 16.30
N SER A 81 31.79 -23.53 15.23
CA SER A 81 31.77 -23.05 13.84
C SER A 81 30.66 -23.76 13.07
N VAL A 82 29.57 -23.08 12.77
CA VAL A 82 28.41 -23.67 12.10
C VAL A 82 28.16 -22.96 10.77
N LEU A 83 28.13 -23.74 9.69
CA LEU A 83 27.64 -23.31 8.38
C LEU A 83 26.23 -23.88 8.17
N ARG A 84 25.31 -23.05 7.72
CA ARG A 84 23.94 -23.45 7.39
C ARG A 84 23.54 -22.86 6.05
N ALA A 85 22.76 -23.61 5.27
CA ALA A 85 22.13 -23.07 4.08
C ALA A 85 20.75 -23.67 3.88
N PHE A 86 19.90 -22.96 3.14
CA PHE A 86 18.62 -23.45 2.71
C PHE A 86 18.24 -22.89 1.34
N SER A 87 17.39 -23.62 0.64
CA SER A 87 16.75 -23.23 -0.60
C SER A 87 15.34 -23.82 -0.62
N GLY A 88 14.37 -23.08 -1.14
CA GLY A 88 13.04 -23.64 -1.30
C GLY A 88 12.10 -22.74 -2.09
N LEU A 89 11.00 -23.36 -2.50
CA LEU A 89 9.90 -22.68 -3.15
C LEU A 89 8.69 -22.62 -2.22
N TYR A 90 8.12 -21.43 -2.09
CA TYR A 90 7.05 -21.14 -1.15
C TYR A 90 5.92 -20.41 -1.86
N PHE A 91 4.69 -20.80 -1.56
CA PHE A 91 3.49 -20.22 -2.12
C PHE A 91 2.72 -19.48 -1.03
N ALA A 92 2.13 -18.35 -1.40
CA ALA A 92 1.18 -17.66 -0.53
C ALA A 92 -0.25 -18.11 -0.88
N ARG A 93 -1.12 -18.14 0.12
CA ARG A 93 -2.57 -18.29 -0.12
C ARG A 93 -3.16 -16.92 -0.45
N THR A 94 -4.16 -16.90 -1.31
CA THR A 94 -4.94 -15.69 -1.59
C THR A 94 -5.72 -15.31 -0.33
N PRO A 95 -5.45 -14.14 0.29
CA PRO A 95 -6.19 -13.70 1.47
C PRO A 95 -7.66 -13.44 1.12
N LEU A 96 -8.60 -13.77 2.04
CA LEU A 96 -10.03 -13.58 1.80
C LEU A 96 -10.41 -12.14 1.44
N LEU A 97 -9.71 -11.14 1.98
CA LEU A 97 -9.92 -9.72 1.66
C LEU A 97 -9.78 -9.43 0.15
N VAL A 98 -8.91 -10.16 -0.54
CA VAL A 98 -8.70 -10.02 -2.00
C VAL A 98 -9.94 -10.52 -2.76
N LEU A 99 -10.67 -11.48 -2.20
CA LEU A 99 -11.86 -12.08 -2.83
C LEU A 99 -13.15 -11.32 -2.53
N ALA A 100 -13.17 -10.43 -1.53
CA ALA A 100 -14.39 -9.75 -1.08
C ALA A 100 -15.16 -9.09 -2.24
N ALA A 101 -14.47 -8.23 -3.01
CA ALA A 101 -15.09 -7.52 -4.12
C ALA A 101 -15.45 -8.43 -5.32
N PRO A 102 -14.55 -9.30 -5.84
CA PRO A 102 -14.92 -10.26 -6.88
C PRO A 102 -16.10 -11.16 -6.52
N VAL A 103 -16.28 -11.51 -5.23
CA VAL A 103 -17.41 -12.31 -4.77
C VAL A 103 -18.72 -11.53 -4.79
N ASN A 104 -18.73 -10.24 -4.41
CA ASN A 104 -19.98 -9.53 -4.11
C ASN A 104 -20.37 -8.40 -5.08
N ASN A 105 -19.49 -7.98 -5.99
CA ASN A 105 -19.74 -6.82 -6.88
C ASN A 105 -20.80 -7.11 -7.96
N PHE A 106 -21.01 -8.37 -8.33
CA PHE A 106 -21.84 -8.79 -9.47
C PHE A 106 -23.19 -9.41 -9.09
N ARG A 107 -23.60 -9.29 -7.82
CA ARG A 107 -24.92 -9.71 -7.31
C ARG A 107 -25.91 -8.54 -7.27
N ILE A 108 -27.17 -8.82 -6.94
CA ILE A 108 -28.18 -7.80 -6.63
C ILE A 108 -28.70 -7.99 -5.19
N PRO A 109 -28.65 -6.95 -4.33
CA PRO A 109 -27.96 -5.68 -4.51
C PRO A 109 -26.42 -5.84 -4.48
N PRO A 110 -25.66 -5.05 -5.26
CA PRO A 110 -24.20 -5.17 -5.30
C PRO A 110 -23.57 -4.86 -3.94
N GLY A 111 -22.56 -5.65 -3.53
CA GLY A 111 -21.76 -5.40 -2.34
C GLY A 111 -20.53 -4.55 -2.65
N ASP A 112 -20.14 -3.66 -1.73
CA ASP A 112 -18.89 -2.86 -1.79
C ASP A 112 -18.62 -2.11 -3.10
N VAL A 113 -19.68 -1.73 -3.83
CA VAL A 113 -19.56 -0.93 -5.04
C VAL A 113 -19.67 0.56 -4.69
N SER A 114 -18.78 1.37 -5.25
CA SER A 114 -18.82 2.84 -5.14
C SER A 114 -19.25 3.47 -6.45
N VAL A 115 -20.08 4.51 -6.33
CA VAL A 115 -20.47 5.41 -7.42
C VAL A 115 -19.91 6.79 -7.10
N GLN A 116 -19.43 7.52 -8.12
CA GLN A 116 -18.94 8.88 -7.93
C GLN A 116 -20.08 9.89 -8.14
N LEU A 117 -20.33 10.70 -7.12
CA LEU A 117 -21.20 11.87 -7.18
C LEU A 117 -20.36 13.14 -7.02
N PRO A 118 -20.80 14.29 -7.57
CA PRO A 118 -21.95 14.44 -8.46
C PRO A 118 -21.73 13.81 -9.83
N PHE A 119 -22.79 13.29 -10.45
CA PHE A 119 -22.76 12.90 -11.86
C PHE A 119 -22.44 14.12 -12.75
N SER A 120 -21.62 13.91 -13.78
CA SER A 120 -21.32 14.93 -14.77
C SER A 120 -22.54 15.20 -15.66
N LEU A 121 -22.72 16.45 -16.06
CA LEU A 121 -23.77 16.83 -17.00
C LEU A 121 -23.35 16.43 -18.43
N PRO A 122 -24.26 15.84 -19.23
CA PRO A 122 -23.96 15.49 -20.61
C PRO A 122 -23.74 16.75 -21.46
N ALA A 123 -22.93 16.62 -22.52
CA ALA A 123 -22.80 17.68 -23.52
C ALA A 123 -24.18 17.99 -24.13
N GLY A 124 -24.58 19.27 -24.12
CA GLY A 124 -25.91 19.68 -24.57
C GLY A 124 -27.02 19.55 -23.52
N PHE A 125 -26.70 19.34 -22.24
CA PHE A 125 -27.67 19.36 -21.15
C PHE A 125 -28.54 20.63 -21.17
N ASN A 126 -29.85 20.45 -21.36
CA ASN A 126 -30.80 21.56 -21.40
C ASN A 126 -31.31 21.88 -19.99
N LEU A 127 -30.64 22.86 -19.36
CA LEU A 127 -30.96 23.30 -18.00
C LEU A 127 -32.41 23.81 -17.87
N THR A 128 -32.92 24.52 -18.88
CA THR A 128 -34.28 25.07 -18.84
C THR A 128 -35.34 23.96 -18.80
N THR A 129 -35.22 22.96 -19.68
CA THR A 129 -36.12 21.79 -19.68
C THR A 129 -36.00 20.99 -18.40
N PHE A 130 -34.76 20.81 -17.88
CA PHE A 130 -34.55 20.15 -16.60
C PHE A 130 -35.27 20.85 -15.45
N LEU A 131 -35.14 22.17 -15.33
CA LEU A 131 -35.80 22.93 -14.26
C LEU A 131 -37.33 22.84 -14.36
N ALA A 132 -37.88 22.89 -15.59
CA ALA A 132 -39.31 22.74 -15.82
C ALA A 132 -39.83 21.35 -15.41
N ASN A 133 -39.05 20.29 -15.66
CA ASN A 133 -39.42 18.91 -15.34
C ASN A 133 -39.17 18.54 -13.86
N ASN A 134 -38.49 19.38 -13.08
CA ASN A 134 -38.11 19.08 -11.70
C ASN A 134 -38.50 20.23 -10.74
N PRO A 135 -39.80 20.50 -10.54
CA PRO A 135 -40.26 21.61 -9.69
C PRO A 135 -39.81 21.47 -8.23
N GLN A 136 -39.70 20.25 -7.70
CA GLN A 136 -39.18 19.97 -6.36
C GLN A 136 -37.72 20.45 -6.18
N TYR A 137 -36.89 20.28 -7.22
CA TYR A 137 -35.52 20.75 -7.22
C TYR A 137 -35.48 22.28 -7.18
N VAL A 138 -36.29 22.94 -8.00
CA VAL A 138 -36.38 24.40 -8.06
C VAL A 138 -36.77 24.98 -6.70
N ALA A 139 -37.77 24.39 -6.03
CA ALA A 139 -38.22 24.84 -4.72
C ALA A 139 -37.10 24.76 -3.65
N ILE A 140 -36.36 23.65 -3.62
CA ILE A 140 -35.22 23.48 -2.69
C ILE A 140 -34.11 24.49 -3.00
N MET A 141 -33.77 24.69 -4.28
CA MET A 141 -32.75 25.65 -4.68
C MET A 141 -33.13 27.09 -4.31
N GLN A 142 -34.39 27.48 -4.51
CA GLN A 142 -34.90 28.80 -4.13
C GLN A 142 -34.85 29.03 -2.62
N ALA A 143 -35.15 28.00 -1.81
CA ALA A 143 -35.03 28.07 -0.36
C ALA A 143 -33.57 28.30 0.11
N THR A 144 -32.58 28.03 -0.74
CA THR A 144 -31.15 28.34 -0.46
C THR A 144 -30.69 29.69 -1.01
N GLY A 145 -31.60 30.49 -1.55
CA GLY A 145 -31.30 31.81 -2.14
C GLY A 145 -30.87 31.78 -3.61
N ALA A 146 -30.90 30.63 -4.28
CA ALA A 146 -30.64 30.54 -5.71
C ALA A 146 -31.87 30.99 -6.53
N ASN A 147 -31.68 31.79 -7.57
CA ASN A 147 -32.78 32.30 -8.38
C ASN A 147 -32.88 31.56 -9.72
N CYS A 148 -33.56 30.41 -9.72
CA CYS A 148 -33.64 29.53 -10.90
C CYS A 148 -34.48 30.09 -12.06
N THR A 149 -35.33 31.09 -11.82
CA THR A 149 -36.21 31.68 -12.84
C THR A 149 -35.53 32.83 -13.58
N ALA A 150 -34.94 33.79 -12.84
CA ALA A 150 -34.24 34.93 -13.45
C ALA A 150 -32.78 34.61 -13.81
N ASN A 151 -32.16 33.64 -13.15
CA ASN A 151 -30.80 33.18 -13.43
C ASN A 151 -30.70 31.65 -13.35
N PRO A 152 -31.18 30.92 -14.38
CA PRO A 152 -31.19 29.46 -14.41
C PRO A 152 -29.83 28.82 -14.11
N ALA A 153 -28.73 29.43 -14.58
CA ALA A 153 -27.36 28.95 -14.35
C ALA A 153 -27.00 28.83 -12.85
N SER A 154 -27.58 29.69 -11.99
CA SER A 154 -27.42 29.59 -10.54
C SER A 154 -27.91 28.26 -9.96
N CYS A 155 -28.77 27.53 -10.69
CA CYS A 155 -29.37 26.25 -10.30
C CYS A 155 -28.88 25.07 -11.15
N THR A 156 -27.70 25.15 -11.75
CA THR A 156 -27.09 24.02 -12.47
C THR A 156 -26.90 22.80 -11.53
N PRO A 157 -27.39 21.58 -11.84
CA PRO A 157 -27.37 20.43 -10.91
C PRO A 157 -26.03 19.68 -10.87
N ASN A 158 -24.96 20.40 -10.56
CA ASN A 158 -23.57 19.95 -10.63
C ASN A 158 -22.88 19.72 -9.26
N THR A 159 -23.64 19.69 -8.17
CA THR A 159 -23.09 19.41 -6.83
C THR A 159 -23.83 18.26 -6.17
N LEU A 160 -23.21 17.64 -5.16
CA LEU A 160 -23.82 16.57 -4.36
C LEU A 160 -25.17 17.01 -3.77
N PHE A 161 -25.19 18.19 -3.13
CA PHE A 161 -26.41 18.80 -2.60
C PHE A 161 -27.51 18.90 -3.64
N ARG A 162 -27.17 19.40 -4.83
CA ARG A 162 -28.11 19.63 -5.92
C ARG A 162 -28.66 18.32 -6.48
N GLN A 163 -27.84 17.29 -6.59
CA GLN A 163 -28.32 15.99 -7.08
C GLN A 163 -29.21 15.27 -6.06
N PHE A 164 -29.02 15.48 -4.75
CA PHE A 164 -29.99 15.05 -3.74
C PHE A 164 -31.31 15.83 -3.86
N ALA A 165 -31.24 17.13 -4.15
CA ALA A 165 -32.43 17.96 -4.35
C ALA A 165 -33.29 17.52 -5.57
N ILE A 166 -32.71 16.82 -6.56
CA ILE A 166 -33.48 16.22 -7.66
C ILE A 166 -34.53 15.24 -7.13
N LEU A 167 -34.18 14.50 -6.09
CA LEU A 167 -35.05 13.55 -5.39
C LEU A 167 -35.97 14.23 -4.36
N GLY A 168 -35.97 15.56 -4.28
CA GLY A 168 -36.68 16.30 -3.22
C GLY A 168 -35.98 16.25 -1.86
N ILE A 169 -34.72 15.80 -1.78
CA ILE A 169 -33.98 15.71 -0.53
C ILE A 169 -33.15 16.99 -0.33
N ASN A 170 -33.51 17.79 0.68
CA ASN A 170 -32.74 18.97 1.07
C ASN A 170 -31.69 18.60 2.13
N LEU A 171 -30.41 18.50 1.75
CA LEU A 171 -29.37 18.14 2.73
C LEU A 171 -29.12 19.22 3.79
N ASN A 172 -29.50 20.48 3.56
CA ASN A 172 -29.34 21.53 4.58
C ASN A 172 -30.28 21.33 5.78
N THR A 173 -31.35 20.55 5.60
CA THR A 173 -32.26 20.16 6.69
C THR A 173 -31.95 18.79 7.27
N SER A 174 -30.95 18.07 6.72
CA SER A 174 -30.51 16.78 7.23
C SER A 174 -29.45 16.97 8.32
N PRO A 175 -29.64 16.44 9.54
CA PRO A 175 -28.64 16.58 10.58
C PRO A 175 -27.41 15.72 10.25
N LEU A 176 -26.21 16.18 10.61
CA LEU A 176 -24.94 15.52 10.24
C LEU A 176 -24.82 14.08 10.78
N ASN A 177 -25.53 13.76 11.87
CA ASN A 177 -25.57 12.42 12.46
C ASN A 177 -26.59 11.47 11.79
N ASN A 178 -27.40 11.96 10.84
CA ASN A 178 -28.38 11.16 10.11
C ASN A 178 -28.55 11.68 8.67
N LEU A 179 -27.47 11.61 7.89
CA LEU A 179 -27.52 11.96 6.47
C LEU A 179 -28.29 10.87 5.70
N PRO A 180 -29.15 11.27 4.75
CA PRO A 180 -29.92 10.34 3.94
C PRO A 180 -29.01 9.49 3.05
N THR A 181 -29.30 8.20 2.95
CA THR A 181 -28.64 7.27 2.02
C THR A 181 -29.51 7.08 0.78
N LEU A 182 -28.88 7.03 -0.40
CA LEU A 182 -29.59 6.82 -1.66
C LEU A 182 -29.68 5.33 -1.98
N SER A 183 -30.87 4.87 -2.34
CA SER A 183 -31.06 3.55 -2.95
C SER A 183 -30.54 3.53 -4.39
N ALA A 184 -30.30 2.34 -4.95
CA ALA A 184 -29.93 2.19 -6.35
C ALA A 184 -30.98 2.80 -7.30
N GLN A 185 -32.28 2.70 -6.96
CA GLN A 185 -33.37 3.30 -7.74
C GLN A 185 -33.33 4.84 -7.70
N GLN A 186 -33.03 5.41 -6.54
CA GLN A 186 -32.86 6.86 -6.40
C GLN A 186 -31.67 7.39 -7.22
N LEU A 187 -30.56 6.64 -7.27
CA LEU A 187 -29.45 6.99 -8.17
C LEU A 187 -29.87 6.96 -9.66
N GLN A 188 -30.75 6.03 -10.07
CA GLN A 188 -31.29 6.01 -11.44
C GLN A 188 -32.16 7.22 -11.74
N GLN A 189 -33.00 7.64 -10.78
CA GLN A 189 -33.85 8.81 -10.94
C GLN A 189 -33.02 10.08 -11.14
N ILE A 190 -31.91 10.24 -10.39
CA ILE A 190 -30.97 11.34 -10.60
C ILE A 190 -30.38 11.28 -12.03
N ALA A 191 -29.84 10.13 -12.43
CA ALA A 191 -29.22 9.97 -13.75
C ALA A 191 -30.21 10.24 -14.90
N GLN A 192 -31.45 9.74 -14.78
CA GLN A 192 -32.52 9.97 -15.75
C GLN A 192 -32.89 11.45 -15.83
N ALA A 193 -33.04 12.14 -14.70
CA ALA A 193 -33.34 13.56 -14.67
C ALA A 193 -32.25 14.39 -15.35
N LEU A 194 -30.98 13.98 -15.23
CA LEU A 194 -29.84 14.65 -15.87
C LEU A 194 -29.69 14.33 -17.36
N GLY A 195 -30.50 13.43 -17.92
CA GLY A 195 -30.38 13.01 -19.32
C GLY A 195 -29.06 12.29 -19.63
N THR A 196 -28.34 11.82 -18.60
CA THR A 196 -27.19 10.94 -18.80
C THR A 196 -27.75 9.59 -19.24
N GLN A 197 -27.43 9.13 -20.46
CA GLN A 197 -27.84 7.79 -20.92
C GLN A 197 -27.48 6.80 -19.81
N THR A 198 -28.52 6.16 -19.28
CA THR A 198 -28.49 5.25 -18.13
C THR A 198 -27.35 4.24 -18.21
N PRO A 199 -27.03 3.57 -17.10
CA PRO A 199 -27.42 2.16 -17.20
C PRO A 199 -27.86 1.54 -15.87
N PRO A 200 -29.01 0.83 -15.82
CA PRO A 200 -29.17 -0.19 -14.80
C PRO A 200 -28.14 -1.31 -15.05
N PRO A 201 -27.70 -2.05 -14.03
CA PRO A 201 -27.20 -1.64 -12.73
C PRO A 201 -25.66 -1.56 -12.79
N GLY A 202 -25.10 -0.64 -13.60
CA GLY A 202 -23.64 -0.45 -13.78
C GLY A 202 -23.11 0.95 -13.43
N PHE A 203 -24.01 1.92 -13.24
CA PHE A 203 -23.89 3.18 -12.47
C PHE A 203 -22.58 3.99 -12.46
N GLY A 204 -21.72 3.97 -13.49
CA GLY A 204 -20.38 4.57 -13.33
C GLY A 204 -19.63 3.96 -12.13
N ALA A 205 -20.03 2.73 -11.78
CA ALA A 205 -19.55 2.01 -10.63
C ALA A 205 -18.08 1.68 -10.82
N ASN A 206 -17.33 1.70 -9.72
CA ASN A 206 -16.01 1.08 -9.69
C ASN A 206 -16.20 -0.38 -9.29
N LEU A 207 -16.00 -1.28 -10.23
CA LEU A 207 -16.12 -2.72 -10.04
C LEU A 207 -14.74 -3.36 -9.94
N ILE A 208 -14.65 -4.44 -9.19
CA ILE A 208 -13.43 -5.24 -9.07
C ILE A 208 -13.74 -6.70 -9.36
N ALA A 209 -13.02 -7.27 -10.32
CA ALA A 209 -13.05 -8.68 -10.67
C ALA A 209 -11.65 -9.30 -10.53
N MET A 210 -11.56 -10.61 -10.74
CA MET A 210 -10.31 -11.37 -10.69
C MET A 210 -9.92 -11.83 -12.09
N GLN A 211 -8.62 -11.88 -12.38
CA GLN A 211 -8.16 -12.40 -13.66
C GLN A 211 -8.47 -13.90 -13.74
N ASN A 212 -9.02 -14.36 -14.86
CA ASN A 212 -9.46 -15.76 -15.01
C ASN A 212 -8.33 -16.79 -14.90
N ASP A 213 -7.08 -16.38 -15.11
CA ASP A 213 -5.86 -17.17 -14.97
C ASP A 213 -4.95 -16.66 -13.84
N PHE A 214 -5.52 -16.03 -12.81
CA PHE A 214 -4.77 -15.57 -11.63
C PHE A 214 -3.99 -16.72 -10.97
N GLU A 215 -2.72 -16.47 -10.69
CA GLU A 215 -1.84 -17.39 -9.97
C GLU A 215 -1.46 -16.84 -8.60
N ASN A 216 -1.45 -17.72 -7.60
CA ASN A 216 -1.01 -17.35 -6.26
C ASN A 216 0.48 -16.96 -6.24
N PRO A 217 0.90 -16.02 -5.38
CA PRO A 217 2.29 -15.61 -5.27
C PRO A 217 3.23 -16.76 -4.98
N GLN A 218 4.36 -16.79 -5.68
CA GLN A 218 5.40 -17.79 -5.58
C GLN A 218 6.73 -17.13 -5.26
N SER A 219 7.39 -17.54 -4.18
CA SER A 219 8.70 -17.05 -3.77
C SER A 219 9.74 -18.16 -3.78
N PHE A 220 10.81 -17.92 -4.54
CA PHE A 220 12.06 -18.66 -4.41
C PHE A 220 12.89 -18.01 -3.30
N GLN A 221 13.23 -18.79 -2.28
CA GLN A 221 14.02 -18.31 -1.15
C GLN A 221 15.29 -19.14 -1.03
N PHE A 222 16.41 -18.44 -0.88
CA PHE A 222 17.72 -19.02 -0.65
C PHE A 222 18.41 -18.25 0.47
N GLY A 223 19.12 -18.96 1.33
CA GLY A 223 19.95 -18.33 2.35
C GLY A 223 21.14 -19.19 2.71
N VAL A 224 22.23 -18.52 3.08
CA VAL A 224 23.43 -19.16 3.63
C VAL A 224 23.91 -18.33 4.82
N GLY A 225 24.34 -18.99 5.88
CA GLY A 225 24.78 -18.34 7.09
C GLY A 225 25.94 -19.07 7.73
N TYR A 226 26.89 -18.31 8.25
CA TYR A 226 28.04 -18.81 8.99
C TYR A 226 28.09 -18.14 10.36
N GLU A 227 28.28 -18.93 11.41
CA GLU A 227 28.47 -18.45 12.78
C GLU A 227 29.74 -19.06 13.37
N LYS A 228 30.49 -18.24 14.10
CA LYS A 228 31.72 -18.64 14.79
C LYS A 228 31.83 -18.02 16.17
N GLU A 229 32.16 -18.83 17.17
CA GLU A 229 32.70 -18.35 18.44
C GLU A 229 34.16 -17.91 18.22
N ILE A 230 34.41 -16.59 18.20
CA ILE A 230 35.73 -16.02 17.90
C ILE A 230 36.56 -15.88 19.18
N LEU A 231 35.90 -15.55 20.30
CA LEU A 231 36.47 -15.51 21.64
C LEU A 231 35.49 -16.19 22.60
N PRO A 232 35.93 -16.63 23.79
CA PRO A 232 35.03 -17.22 24.77
C PRO A 232 33.81 -16.33 25.04
N ASN A 233 32.63 -16.85 24.70
CA ASN A 233 31.32 -16.20 24.81
C ASN A 233 31.08 -15.00 23.87
N LEU A 234 31.90 -14.83 22.82
CA LEU A 234 31.67 -13.89 21.72
C LEU A 234 31.45 -14.67 20.43
N ILE A 235 30.20 -14.65 19.96
CA ILE A 235 29.78 -15.29 18.70
C ILE A 235 29.53 -14.19 17.67
N ILE A 236 30.15 -14.33 16.51
CA ILE A 236 29.91 -13.47 15.36
C ILE A 236 29.37 -14.34 14.23
N GLY A 237 28.43 -13.81 13.46
CA GLY A 237 27.86 -14.48 12.31
C GLY A 237 27.53 -13.54 11.17
N ILE A 238 27.42 -14.12 9.98
CA ILE A 238 26.98 -13.46 8.76
C ILE A 238 25.96 -14.34 8.07
N ASP A 239 24.87 -13.75 7.57
CA ASP A 239 23.84 -14.44 6.80
C ASP A 239 23.52 -13.66 5.55
N TYR A 240 23.48 -14.36 4.42
CA TYR A 240 22.92 -13.88 3.18
C TYR A 240 21.50 -14.43 3.01
N THR A 241 20.57 -13.59 2.59
CA THR A 241 19.19 -13.95 2.26
C THR A 241 18.84 -13.43 0.89
N HIS A 242 18.21 -14.26 0.07
CA HIS A 242 17.70 -13.94 -1.25
C HIS A 242 16.26 -14.42 -1.37
N VAL A 243 15.34 -13.51 -1.69
CA VAL A 243 13.93 -13.81 -1.89
C VAL A 243 13.51 -13.18 -3.21
N LYS A 244 13.17 -14.01 -4.19
CA LYS A 244 12.59 -13.57 -5.46
C LYS A 244 11.15 -14.04 -5.49
N THR A 245 10.22 -13.10 -5.60
CA THR A 245 8.78 -13.39 -5.62
C THR A 245 8.19 -12.96 -6.95
N ILE A 246 7.40 -13.85 -7.54
CA ILE A 246 6.64 -13.63 -8.78
C ILE A 246 5.16 -13.93 -8.51
N HIS A 247 4.30 -13.57 -9.45
CA HIS A 247 2.85 -13.72 -9.32
C HIS A 247 2.28 -12.96 -8.11
N LEU A 248 2.89 -11.83 -7.77
CA LEU A 248 2.29 -10.91 -6.80
C LEU A 248 1.05 -10.27 -7.41
N GLU A 249 0.07 -10.00 -6.55
CA GLU A 249 -1.18 -9.36 -6.93
C GLU A 249 -0.97 -7.88 -7.27
N ARG A 250 -1.67 -7.41 -8.30
CA ARG A 250 -1.81 -6.01 -8.70
C ARG A 250 -3.25 -5.75 -9.13
N ASN A 251 -3.78 -4.57 -8.83
CA ASN A 251 -5.04 -4.10 -9.41
C ASN A 251 -4.75 -3.30 -10.67
N ARG A 252 -5.43 -3.60 -11.78
CA ARG A 252 -5.28 -2.89 -13.05
C ARG A 252 -6.64 -2.51 -13.64
N ASP A 253 -6.84 -1.24 -13.96
CA ASP A 253 -8.08 -0.80 -14.63
C ASP A 253 -8.05 -1.21 -16.10
N ILE A 254 -8.77 -2.28 -16.42
CA ILE A 254 -8.86 -2.79 -17.79
C ILE A 254 -9.83 -1.97 -18.63
N ASN A 255 -10.70 -1.17 -18.00
CA ASN A 255 -11.65 -0.31 -18.71
C ASN A 255 -10.99 0.99 -19.20
N LEU A 256 -9.66 1.16 -19.09
CA LEU A 256 -8.96 2.30 -19.68
C LEU A 256 -8.72 2.08 -21.18
N PRO A 257 -8.92 3.10 -22.03
CA PRO A 257 -8.50 3.05 -23.43
C PRO A 257 -6.98 3.15 -23.55
N PRO A 258 -6.39 2.76 -24.70
CA PRO A 258 -4.98 2.99 -24.97
C PRO A 258 -4.62 4.48 -24.81
N PRO A 259 -3.55 4.80 -24.07
CA PRO A 259 -3.16 6.17 -23.86
C PRO A 259 -2.47 6.74 -25.09
N ALA A 260 -2.56 8.06 -25.26
CA ALA A 260 -1.84 8.80 -26.29
C ALA A 260 -1.41 10.16 -25.73
N PRO A 261 -0.19 10.65 -26.03
CA PRO A 261 0.24 11.97 -25.58
C PRO A 261 -0.68 13.11 -26.02
N ALA A 262 -1.28 12.99 -27.20
CA ALA A 262 -2.21 13.95 -27.78
C ALA A 262 -3.54 14.08 -27.01
N ASN A 263 -3.87 13.14 -26.12
CA ASN A 263 -5.08 13.23 -25.28
C ASN A 263 -4.96 14.31 -24.18
N CYS A 264 -3.75 14.84 -23.96
CA CYS A 264 -3.51 15.99 -23.09
C CYS A 264 -3.10 17.22 -23.90
N THR A 265 -3.71 18.36 -23.60
CA THR A 265 -3.31 19.65 -24.19
C THR A 265 -1.93 20.07 -23.68
N ASN A 266 -1.08 20.63 -24.55
CA ASN A 266 0.25 21.16 -24.22
C ASN A 266 1.19 20.14 -23.54
N ASN A 267 1.12 18.86 -23.92
CA ASN A 267 1.90 17.78 -23.31
C ASN A 267 3.32 17.65 -23.91
N LEU A 268 4.21 18.57 -23.57
CA LEU A 268 5.64 18.51 -23.90
C LEU A 268 6.35 17.33 -23.23
N ALA A 269 5.83 16.87 -22.08
CA ALA A 269 6.33 15.70 -21.38
C ALA A 269 6.10 14.38 -22.10
N GLN A 270 5.30 14.35 -23.17
CA GLN A 270 4.91 13.13 -23.87
C GLN A 270 4.33 12.06 -22.91
N ARG A 271 3.62 12.51 -21.87
CA ARG A 271 2.97 11.63 -20.88
C ARG A 271 1.88 10.80 -21.56
N PRO A 272 1.71 9.50 -21.21
CA PRO A 272 0.60 8.70 -21.70
C PRO A 272 -0.71 9.20 -21.08
N CYS A 273 -1.52 9.91 -21.85
CA CYS A 273 -2.79 10.46 -21.37
C CYS A 273 -4.00 9.64 -21.82
N PHE A 274 -5.00 9.49 -20.96
CA PHE A 274 -6.16 8.62 -21.14
C PHE A 274 -7.42 9.42 -21.47
N ASN A 275 -7.97 9.23 -22.67
CA ASN A 275 -9.27 9.79 -23.01
C ASN A 275 -10.41 8.87 -22.52
N ARG A 276 -10.85 9.04 -21.27
CA ARG A 276 -11.89 8.22 -20.64
C ARG A 276 -13.27 8.26 -21.31
N SER A 277 -13.52 9.11 -22.31
CA SER A 277 -14.74 9.00 -23.11
C SER A 277 -14.74 7.77 -24.04
N LEU A 278 -13.57 7.20 -24.29
CA LEU A 278 -13.35 6.04 -25.16
C LEU A 278 -13.19 4.73 -24.39
N ARG A 279 -13.65 4.65 -23.14
CA ARG A 279 -13.60 3.41 -22.35
C ARG A 279 -14.30 2.27 -23.11
N PRO A 280 -13.77 1.03 -23.10
CA PRO A 280 -14.43 -0.13 -23.72
C PRO A 280 -15.86 -0.36 -23.23
N VAL A 281 -16.11 -0.07 -21.96
CA VAL A 281 -17.43 -0.10 -21.34
C VAL A 281 -17.75 1.30 -20.78
N PRO A 282 -18.33 2.21 -21.58
CA PRO A 282 -18.63 3.58 -21.16
C PRO A 282 -19.61 3.68 -19.97
N GLN A 283 -20.44 2.66 -19.79
CA GLN A 283 -21.46 2.55 -18.75
C GLN A 283 -20.91 2.35 -17.33
N ILE A 284 -19.65 1.90 -17.21
CA ILE A 284 -18.99 1.56 -15.95
C ILE A 284 -17.83 2.55 -15.74
N GLY A 285 -17.55 2.91 -14.49
CA GLY A 285 -16.43 3.78 -14.14
C GLY A 285 -15.10 3.06 -14.37
N ARG A 286 -14.58 2.43 -13.33
CA ARG A 286 -13.38 1.58 -13.42
C ARG A 286 -13.79 0.11 -13.36
N LEU A 287 -13.10 -0.73 -14.12
CA LEU A 287 -13.15 -2.18 -13.97
C LEU A 287 -11.76 -2.64 -13.59
N LEU A 288 -11.51 -2.77 -12.29
CA LEU A 288 -10.24 -3.26 -11.80
C LEU A 288 -10.21 -4.78 -11.89
N ILE A 289 -9.18 -5.31 -12.53
CA ILE A 289 -8.87 -6.73 -12.46
C ILE A 289 -7.71 -6.92 -11.50
N ARG A 290 -7.89 -7.87 -10.58
CA ARG A 290 -6.80 -8.43 -9.80
C ARG A 290 -6.02 -9.40 -10.65
N GLU A 291 -4.84 -8.98 -11.06
CA GLU A 291 -3.91 -9.77 -11.85
C GLU A 291 -2.72 -10.22 -10.99
N SER A 292 -2.06 -11.30 -11.42
CA SER A 292 -0.87 -11.88 -10.78
C SER A 292 0.40 -11.56 -11.59
N SER A 293 0.60 -10.28 -11.92
CA SER A 293 1.66 -9.81 -12.83
C SER A 293 2.86 -9.17 -12.10
N ALA A 294 2.71 -8.81 -10.83
CA ALA A 294 3.74 -8.08 -10.09
C ALA A 294 4.85 -9.01 -9.57
N LYS A 295 6.00 -8.43 -9.26
CA LYS A 295 7.20 -9.14 -8.80
C LYS A 295 8.01 -8.33 -7.80
N SER A 296 8.77 -9.03 -6.96
CA SER A 296 9.67 -8.43 -5.97
C SER A 296 10.98 -9.21 -5.86
N LEU A 297 12.04 -8.51 -5.45
CA LEU A 297 13.35 -9.07 -5.19
C LEU A 297 13.96 -8.43 -3.93
N PHE A 298 14.12 -9.24 -2.90
CA PHE A 298 14.79 -8.87 -1.66
C PHE A 298 16.13 -9.59 -1.52
N ARG A 299 17.17 -8.84 -1.17
CA ARG A 299 18.50 -9.36 -0.85
C ARG A 299 19.03 -8.70 0.40
N ALA A 300 19.63 -9.48 1.30
CA ALA A 300 20.20 -8.94 2.53
C ALA A 300 21.46 -9.67 2.96
N LEU A 301 22.39 -8.91 3.54
CA LEU A 301 23.48 -9.41 4.37
C LEU A 301 23.22 -8.97 5.81
N THR A 302 23.11 -9.92 6.73
CA THR A 302 22.91 -9.66 8.15
C THR A 302 24.12 -10.11 8.93
N PHE A 303 24.77 -9.17 9.59
CA PHE A 303 25.84 -9.41 10.55
C PHE A 303 25.25 -9.51 11.94
N ARG A 304 25.68 -10.51 12.71
CA ARG A 304 25.18 -10.82 14.04
C ARG A 304 26.33 -10.88 15.02
N MET A 305 26.12 -10.29 16.19
CA MET A 305 27.04 -10.38 17.31
C MET A 305 26.25 -10.75 18.56
N ARG A 306 26.73 -11.76 19.28
CA ARG A 306 26.25 -12.14 20.60
C ARG A 306 27.43 -12.20 21.55
N PHE A 307 27.35 -11.47 22.65
CA PHE A 307 28.36 -11.45 23.70
C PHE A 307 27.71 -11.68 25.06
N VAL A 308 28.18 -12.68 25.80
CA VAL A 308 27.64 -13.02 27.11
C VAL A 308 28.75 -13.16 28.13
N ARG A 309 28.73 -12.34 29.18
CA ARG A 309 29.55 -12.48 30.39
C ARG A 309 28.71 -12.21 31.61
N LYS A 310 29.22 -12.54 32.79
CA LYS A 310 28.52 -12.28 34.07
C LYS A 310 28.09 -10.82 34.24
N TRP A 311 28.84 -9.88 33.66
CA TRP A 311 28.57 -8.44 33.73
C TRP A 311 27.85 -7.86 32.51
N ALA A 312 27.66 -8.63 31.42
CA ALA A 312 27.06 -8.13 30.19
C ALA A 312 26.35 -9.21 29.37
N ASN A 313 25.21 -8.86 28.78
CA ASN A 313 24.55 -9.63 27.73
C ASN A 313 24.22 -8.69 26.58
N ILE A 314 24.85 -8.87 25.42
CA ILE A 314 24.73 -7.99 24.28
C ILE A 314 24.36 -8.81 23.06
N ASN A 315 23.27 -8.41 22.41
CA ASN A 315 22.93 -8.84 21.06
C ASN A 315 22.94 -7.61 20.15
N ALA A 316 23.59 -7.72 19.00
CA ALA A 316 23.62 -6.68 17.99
C ALA A 316 23.49 -7.28 16.59
N TYR A 317 22.74 -6.59 15.75
CA TYR A 317 22.40 -7.00 14.39
C TYR A 317 22.59 -5.80 13.46
N TYR A 318 23.30 -6.01 12.36
CA TYR A 318 23.38 -5.04 11.28
C TYR A 318 22.96 -5.71 9.98
N THR A 319 21.91 -5.21 9.36
CA THR A 319 21.39 -5.70 8.08
C THR A 319 21.62 -4.64 7.01
N LEU A 320 22.40 -5.02 6.00
CA LEU A 320 22.52 -4.32 4.72
C LEU A 320 21.57 -4.99 3.72
N SER A 321 20.54 -4.30 3.26
CA SER A 321 19.54 -4.91 2.37
C SER A 321 19.18 -4.06 1.16
N ARG A 322 18.57 -4.71 0.17
CA ARG A 322 17.90 -4.03 -0.93
C ARG A 322 16.63 -4.77 -1.28
N ASN A 323 15.52 -4.04 -1.34
CA ASN A 323 14.20 -4.53 -1.71
C ASN A 323 13.73 -3.81 -2.97
N LEU A 324 13.42 -4.57 -4.02
CA LEU A 324 12.90 -4.07 -5.29
C LEU A 324 11.51 -4.63 -5.54
N SER A 325 10.65 -3.85 -6.18
CA SER A 325 9.32 -4.28 -6.61
C SER A 325 8.83 -3.42 -7.76
N ASP A 326 7.88 -3.93 -8.56
CA ASP A 326 7.07 -3.13 -9.48
C ASP A 326 5.65 -2.83 -8.98
N ASP A 327 5.29 -3.36 -7.81
CA ASP A 327 4.07 -3.02 -7.09
C ASP A 327 4.31 -3.23 -5.57
N ASP A 328 3.72 -2.38 -4.72
CA ASP A 328 3.83 -2.46 -3.25
C ASP A 328 2.44 -2.55 -2.64
N ASN A 329 1.54 -3.30 -3.29
CA ASN A 329 0.22 -3.56 -2.74
C ASN A 329 0.28 -4.43 -1.47
N GLU A 330 0.58 -3.80 -0.33
CA GLU A 330 0.63 -4.42 0.98
C GLU A 330 -0.75 -4.30 1.65
N ARG A 331 -1.61 -5.30 1.41
CA ARG A 331 -2.97 -5.43 1.99
C ARG A 331 -4.02 -4.43 1.47
N ASN A 332 -3.76 -3.68 0.40
CA ASN A 332 -4.75 -2.78 -0.16
C ASN A 332 -5.61 -3.51 -1.21
N ALA A 333 -6.87 -3.77 -0.89
CA ALA A 333 -7.80 -4.39 -1.81
C ALA A 333 -8.09 -3.54 -3.06
N THR A 334 -7.75 -2.26 -3.11
CA THR A 334 -8.15 -1.35 -4.20
C THR A 334 -7.00 -0.47 -4.73
N GLY A 335 -5.79 -0.64 -4.20
CA GLY A 335 -4.66 0.24 -4.47
C GLY A 335 -4.16 0.11 -5.90
N ILE A 336 -3.94 1.25 -6.55
CA ILE A 336 -3.28 1.36 -7.86
C ILE A 336 -2.07 2.27 -7.69
N PHE A 337 -0.89 1.75 -8.01
CA PHE A 337 0.39 2.42 -7.75
C PHE A 337 1.25 2.61 -9.00
N TYR A 338 0.84 2.09 -10.15
CA TYR A 338 1.49 2.34 -11.43
C TYR A 338 1.09 3.71 -11.99
N GLU A 339 1.93 4.27 -12.84
CA GLU A 339 1.65 5.52 -13.56
C GLU A 339 1.00 5.29 -14.94
N ASN A 340 1.34 4.17 -15.59
CA ASN A 340 0.77 3.82 -16.90
C ASN A 340 0.28 2.37 -16.87
N SER A 341 -1.03 2.17 -16.97
CA SER A 341 -1.61 0.84 -17.00
C SER A 341 -1.13 0.02 -18.20
N PHE A 342 -0.75 0.63 -19.33
CA PHE A 342 -0.30 -0.09 -20.54
C PHE A 342 1.22 -0.37 -20.57
N ASP A 343 2.01 0.29 -19.72
CA ASP A 343 3.46 0.09 -19.66
C ASP A 343 3.97 0.18 -18.21
N LEU A 344 4.32 -0.98 -17.67
CA LEU A 344 4.74 -1.13 -16.27
C LEU A 344 6.27 -1.15 -16.11
N ARG A 345 7.04 -0.90 -17.18
CA ARG A 345 8.51 -0.99 -17.15
C ARG A 345 9.14 0.02 -16.20
N SER A 346 8.59 1.23 -16.10
CA SER A 346 9.04 2.29 -15.18
C SER A 346 8.74 1.99 -13.71
N GLU A 347 7.87 1.01 -13.43
CA GLU A 347 7.43 0.71 -12.07
C GLU A 347 8.42 -0.14 -11.29
N TYR A 348 9.27 -0.93 -11.97
CA TYR A 348 10.27 -1.75 -11.29
C TYR A 348 11.39 -0.89 -10.70
N GLY A 349 11.32 -0.68 -9.39
CA GLY A 349 12.19 0.22 -8.63
C GLY A 349 12.42 -0.26 -7.20
N LEU A 350 12.83 0.66 -6.32
CA LEU A 350 12.90 0.37 -4.89
C LEU A 350 11.49 0.09 -4.37
N ALA A 351 11.34 -0.91 -3.52
CA ALA A 351 10.08 -1.12 -2.79
C ALA A 351 9.91 -0.05 -1.70
N ARG A 352 8.69 0.34 -1.38
CA ARG A 352 8.34 1.33 -0.36
C ARG A 352 8.81 0.94 1.04
N LEU A 353 9.01 -0.37 1.26
CA LEU A 353 9.53 -0.95 2.50
C LEU A 353 11.06 -1.13 2.51
N ASP A 354 11.76 -0.77 1.43
CA ASP A 354 13.21 -0.90 1.37
C ASP A 354 13.89 -0.13 2.51
N ARG A 355 14.80 -0.81 3.21
CA ARG A 355 15.64 -0.22 4.25
C ARG A 355 17.07 -0.70 4.02
N THR A 356 17.87 0.15 3.39
CA THR A 356 19.25 -0.19 3.03
C THR A 356 20.10 -0.54 4.24
N HIS A 357 20.02 0.25 5.31
CA HIS A 357 20.77 0.02 6.54
C HIS A 357 19.82 -0.12 7.72
N GLN A 358 19.97 -1.20 8.48
CA GLN A 358 19.25 -1.41 9.73
C GLN A 358 20.23 -1.90 10.79
N PHE A 359 20.33 -1.17 11.89
CA PHE A 359 21.07 -1.58 13.07
C PHE A 359 20.10 -1.72 14.25
N VAL A 360 20.15 -2.87 14.92
CA VAL A 360 19.37 -3.14 16.13
C VAL A 360 20.29 -3.74 17.17
N ALA A 361 20.28 -3.20 18.38
CA ALA A 361 21.05 -3.75 19.49
C ALA A 361 20.28 -3.69 20.81
N SER A 362 20.55 -4.68 21.65
CA SER A 362 19.88 -4.86 22.95
C SER A 362 20.90 -5.18 24.04
N PRO A 363 21.78 -4.23 24.41
CA PRO A 363 22.76 -4.46 25.47
C PRO A 363 22.11 -4.42 26.85
N VAL A 364 22.58 -5.30 27.74
CA VAL A 364 22.27 -5.33 29.17
C VAL A 364 23.57 -5.43 29.94
N PHE A 365 23.81 -4.51 30.86
CA PHE A 365 24.96 -4.49 31.75
C PHE A 365 24.52 -4.71 33.19
N PHE A 366 25.16 -5.65 33.87
CA PHE A 366 24.99 -5.92 35.30
C PHE A 366 26.14 -5.25 36.04
N LEU A 367 25.84 -4.10 36.65
CA LEU A 367 26.82 -3.26 37.32
C LEU A 367 26.92 -3.64 38.81
N PRO A 368 28.00 -3.22 39.50
CA PRO A 368 28.13 -3.40 40.95
C PRO A 368 26.93 -2.86 41.72
N TYR A 369 26.80 -3.33 42.97
CA TYR A 369 25.73 -2.93 43.88
C TYR A 369 24.31 -3.26 43.37
N GLY A 370 24.13 -4.17 42.40
CA GLY A 370 22.81 -4.61 41.95
C GLY A 370 22.09 -3.61 41.03
N PHE A 371 22.85 -2.71 40.41
CA PHE A 371 22.40 -1.90 39.28
C PHE A 371 22.36 -2.74 38.00
N GLN A 372 21.35 -2.50 37.17
CA GLN A 372 21.27 -3.04 35.83
C GLN A 372 20.89 -1.92 34.87
N VAL A 373 21.65 -1.82 33.79
CA VAL A 373 21.42 -0.85 32.71
C VAL A 373 21.14 -1.64 31.44
N SER A 374 20.06 -1.33 30.75
CA SER A 374 19.71 -1.96 29.48
C SER A 374 19.28 -0.92 28.47
N SER A 375 19.54 -1.17 27.18
CA SER A 375 19.09 -0.29 26.11
C SER A 375 18.41 -1.08 25.01
N ALA A 376 17.47 -0.43 24.32
CA ALA A 376 16.94 -0.87 23.04
C ALA A 376 17.33 0.15 21.98
N ILE A 377 18.16 -0.26 21.03
CA ILE A 377 18.73 0.60 19.99
C ILE A 377 18.16 0.19 18.64
N ARG A 378 17.65 1.16 17.89
CA ARG A 378 17.14 0.98 16.53
C ARG A 378 17.55 2.17 15.66
N LEU A 379 18.42 1.91 14.70
CA LEU A 379 18.89 2.90 13.72
C LEU A 379 18.57 2.38 12.32
N ARG A 380 17.86 3.16 11.50
CA ARG A 380 17.37 2.71 10.19
C ARG A 380 17.52 3.81 9.15
N SER A 381 18.03 3.47 7.97
CA SER A 381 18.03 4.37 6.81
C SER A 381 16.61 4.70 6.38
N GLY A 382 16.31 5.90 5.92
CA GLY A 382 14.94 6.29 5.52
C GLY A 382 14.26 5.40 4.48
N LEU A 383 12.94 5.29 4.57
CA LEU A 383 12.10 4.61 3.58
C LEU A 383 12.13 5.36 2.24
N PRO A 384 12.08 4.66 1.10
CA PRO A 384 11.84 5.33 -0.17
C PRO A 384 10.49 6.04 -0.22
N MET A 385 10.41 7.01 -1.12
CA MET A 385 9.20 7.75 -1.42
C MET A 385 9.17 8.17 -2.89
N ASP A 386 7.96 8.24 -3.44
CA ASP A 386 7.71 8.81 -4.76
C ASP A 386 7.81 10.34 -4.73
N ALA A 387 8.25 10.91 -5.85
CA ALA A 387 7.96 12.29 -6.20
C ALA A 387 6.63 12.32 -6.95
N LEU A 388 5.66 13.07 -6.44
CA LEU A 388 4.32 13.11 -7.00
C LEU A 388 4.00 14.49 -7.57
N ILE A 389 3.05 14.54 -8.49
CA ILE A 389 2.45 15.79 -8.96
C ILE A 389 1.33 16.23 -8.02
N GLY A 390 0.58 15.26 -7.46
CA GLY A 390 -0.52 15.52 -6.54
C GLY A 390 -1.84 15.88 -7.19
N SER A 391 -1.98 15.58 -8.49
CA SER A 391 -3.23 15.65 -9.26
C SER A 391 -3.16 14.66 -10.41
N ASP A 392 -4.32 14.16 -10.83
CA ASP A 392 -4.51 13.37 -12.05
C ASP A 392 -4.28 14.25 -13.29
N VAL A 393 -3.06 14.22 -13.83
CA VAL A 393 -2.67 14.92 -15.06
C VAL A 393 -2.58 13.97 -16.26
N ASN A 394 -2.51 12.65 -16.05
CA ASN A 394 -2.60 11.66 -17.13
C ASN A 394 -4.06 11.31 -17.48
N LEU A 395 -5.05 11.77 -16.70
CA LEU A 395 -6.48 11.57 -16.88
C LEU A 395 -6.95 10.13 -16.69
N ASP A 396 -6.23 9.32 -15.92
CA ASP A 396 -6.62 7.93 -15.59
C ASP A 396 -7.57 7.82 -14.38
N SER A 397 -7.91 8.94 -13.73
CA SER A 397 -8.68 9.07 -12.47
C SER A 397 -7.89 8.75 -11.19
N ILE A 398 -6.56 8.75 -11.22
CA ILE A 398 -5.70 8.39 -10.09
C ILE A 398 -4.67 9.50 -9.87
N ASN A 399 -4.60 10.02 -8.64
CA ASN A 399 -3.68 11.10 -8.29
C ASN A 399 -2.29 10.58 -7.88
N ASN A 400 -1.70 9.66 -8.65
CA ASN A 400 -0.39 9.06 -8.36
C ASN A 400 0.69 9.41 -9.41
N ASP A 401 0.37 10.33 -10.34
CA ASP A 401 1.27 10.81 -11.38
C ASP A 401 2.63 11.27 -10.85
N ARG A 402 3.70 10.91 -11.58
CA ARG A 402 5.08 11.31 -11.28
C ARG A 402 5.58 12.36 -12.27
N PRO A 403 6.49 13.27 -11.86
CA PRO A 403 7.13 14.22 -12.77
C PRO A 403 7.97 13.53 -13.85
N TYR A 404 8.21 14.21 -14.97
CA TYR A 404 9.05 13.70 -16.07
C TYR A 404 10.37 14.47 -16.13
N LEU A 405 11.50 13.77 -16.25
CA LEU A 405 12.83 14.41 -16.36
C LEU A 405 13.21 14.72 -17.80
N VAL A 406 12.74 13.88 -18.73
CA VAL A 406 12.82 14.08 -20.17
C VAL A 406 11.51 13.60 -20.80
N PRO A 407 11.14 14.06 -22.00
CA PRO A 407 9.92 13.59 -22.68
C PRO A 407 9.84 12.06 -22.72
N GLY A 408 8.69 11.52 -22.31
CA GLY A 408 8.40 10.08 -22.30
C GLY A 408 8.99 9.30 -21.11
N ILE A 409 9.83 9.90 -20.27
CA ILE A 409 10.50 9.20 -19.17
C ILE A 409 10.14 9.83 -17.80
N PRO A 410 9.25 9.19 -17.01
CA PRO A 410 8.96 9.65 -15.66
C PRO A 410 10.15 9.44 -14.72
N ILE A 411 10.18 10.22 -13.64
CA ILE A 411 10.98 9.91 -12.46
C ILE A 411 10.58 8.50 -11.99
N LYS A 412 11.58 7.65 -11.74
CA LYS A 412 11.33 6.28 -11.28
C LYS A 412 10.53 6.25 -9.98
N ARG A 413 9.75 5.19 -9.83
CA ARG A 413 9.12 4.83 -8.56
C ARG A 413 10.12 4.82 -7.42
N ASN A 414 9.73 5.40 -6.29
CA ASN A 414 10.47 5.40 -5.04
C ASN A 414 11.91 5.93 -5.20
N ALA A 415 12.11 6.90 -6.12
CA ALA A 415 13.43 7.45 -6.44
C ALA A 415 14.04 8.29 -5.30
N PHE A 416 13.22 8.82 -4.39
CA PHE A 416 13.67 9.63 -3.26
C PHE A 416 13.62 8.83 -1.97
N ARG A 417 14.30 9.31 -0.93
CA ARG A 417 14.24 8.73 0.42
C ARG A 417 13.79 9.74 1.44
N ASN A 418 13.03 9.23 2.39
CA ASN A 418 12.69 9.89 3.62
C ASN A 418 13.90 9.97 4.56
N ARG A 419 13.73 10.60 5.74
CA ARG A 419 14.81 10.71 6.72
C ARG A 419 15.07 9.40 7.45
N ASN A 420 16.30 9.28 7.93
CA ASN A 420 16.71 8.19 8.80
C ASN A 420 15.97 8.24 10.14
N GLU A 421 15.79 7.07 10.73
CA GLU A 421 15.12 6.88 12.01
C GLU A 421 16.17 6.45 13.05
N TYR A 422 16.24 7.17 14.16
CA TYR A 422 17.13 6.94 15.28
C TYR A 422 16.33 6.88 16.57
N LEU A 423 16.18 5.68 17.13
CA LEU A 423 15.50 5.45 18.39
C LEU A 423 16.44 4.72 19.34
N VAL A 424 16.68 5.34 20.49
CA VAL A 424 17.49 4.77 21.58
C VAL A 424 16.70 4.92 22.85
N ASP A 425 16.33 3.79 23.44
CA ASP A 425 15.67 3.74 24.73
C ASP A 425 16.65 3.21 25.76
N LEU A 426 16.52 3.70 27.00
CA LEU A 426 17.39 3.34 28.11
C LEU A 426 16.55 2.98 29.31
N ARG A 427 16.91 1.90 29.99
CA ARG A 427 16.34 1.50 31.27
C ARG A 427 17.46 1.34 32.29
N ILE A 428 17.28 1.96 33.44
CA ILE A 428 18.13 1.80 34.62
C ILE A 428 17.27 1.18 35.70
N GLN A 429 17.75 0.13 36.36
CA GLN A 429 17.05 -0.45 37.50
C GLN A 429 17.99 -0.84 38.62
N LYS A 430 17.50 -0.72 39.86
CA LYS A 430 18.21 -1.06 41.08
C LYS A 430 17.34 -1.97 41.92
N GLY A 431 17.89 -3.14 42.24
CA GLY A 431 17.29 -4.05 43.22
C GLY A 431 17.78 -3.80 44.64
N PHE A 432 16.87 -3.85 45.60
CA PHE A 432 17.15 -3.94 47.03
C PHE A 432 16.54 -5.24 47.56
N ARG A 433 17.39 -6.10 48.12
CA ARG A 433 16.95 -7.30 48.83
C ARG A 433 16.79 -6.94 50.30
N PHE A 434 15.67 -7.32 50.90
CA PHE A 434 15.40 -7.08 52.33
C PHE A 434 14.95 -8.35 53.08
N ALA A 435 14.73 -9.45 52.37
CA ALA A 435 14.64 -10.80 52.92
C ALA A 435 15.19 -11.82 51.90
N GLU A 436 15.28 -13.09 52.29
CA GLU A 436 15.81 -14.17 51.44
C GLU A 436 15.06 -14.31 50.10
N ARG A 437 13.74 -14.10 50.11
CA ARG A 437 12.88 -14.19 48.91
C ARG A 437 12.29 -12.85 48.46
N ARG A 438 12.41 -11.79 49.27
CA ARG A 438 11.75 -10.50 49.01
C ARG A 438 12.71 -9.46 48.45
N ARG A 439 12.33 -8.86 47.32
CA ARG A 439 13.10 -7.83 46.62
C ARG A 439 12.19 -6.69 46.14
N ILE A 440 12.61 -5.45 46.36
CA ILE A 440 12.04 -4.26 45.71
C ILE A 440 12.98 -3.85 44.58
N ILE A 441 12.44 -3.56 43.40
CA ILE A 441 13.18 -3.06 42.25
C ILE A 441 12.60 -1.70 41.88
N PHE A 442 13.46 -0.67 41.93
CA PHE A 442 13.17 0.62 41.33
C PHE A 442 13.70 0.63 39.90
N SER A 443 12.92 1.16 38.97
CA SER A 443 13.33 1.32 37.58
C SER A 443 12.96 2.70 37.05
N THR A 444 13.83 3.23 36.21
CA THR A 444 13.59 4.43 35.41
C THR A 444 13.81 4.05 33.95
N GLU A 445 12.82 4.33 33.11
CA GLU A 445 12.83 4.08 31.67
C GLU A 445 12.78 5.41 30.94
N PHE A 446 13.67 5.58 29.98
CA PHE A 446 13.79 6.73 29.11
C PHE A 446 13.49 6.27 27.69
N PHE A 447 12.40 6.75 27.11
CA PHE A 447 12.03 6.49 25.73
C PHE A 447 12.51 7.64 24.86
N ASN A 448 13.09 7.33 23.71
CA ASN A 448 13.72 8.30 22.82
C ASN A 448 14.71 9.20 23.58
N LEU A 449 15.73 8.58 24.19
CA LEU A 449 16.72 9.20 25.08
C LEU A 449 17.34 10.50 24.54
N PHE A 450 17.57 10.57 23.23
CA PHE A 450 18.17 11.73 22.56
C PHE A 450 17.15 12.74 22.03
N ASN A 451 15.87 12.55 22.32
CA ASN A 451 14.76 13.38 21.87
C ASN A 451 14.76 13.61 20.35
N ASN A 452 15.08 12.57 19.57
CA ASN A 452 15.10 12.66 18.12
C ASN A 452 13.68 12.73 17.58
N ALA A 453 13.35 13.81 16.88
CA ALA A 453 12.11 13.91 16.13
C ALA A 453 12.28 13.09 14.83
N ASN A 454 11.94 11.80 14.88
CA ASN A 454 11.97 10.90 13.72
C ASN A 454 10.84 11.23 12.74
N ILE A 455 10.98 12.39 12.10
CA ILE A 455 10.01 13.01 11.21
C ILE A 455 10.14 12.44 9.81
N GLN A 456 8.99 12.10 9.22
CA GLN A 456 8.89 11.69 7.83
C GLN A 456 8.17 12.72 6.97
N PHE A 457 8.66 12.93 5.75
CA PHE A 457 7.96 13.69 4.71
C PHE A 457 6.64 13.00 4.37
N GLY A 458 5.58 13.79 4.20
CA GLY A 458 4.26 13.38 3.74
C GLY A 458 3.60 14.54 2.99
N GLY A 459 2.49 14.29 2.28
CA GLY A 459 1.61 15.36 1.78
C GLY A 459 2.31 16.30 0.81
N ASP A 460 2.23 17.61 1.05
CA ASP A 460 2.82 18.62 0.16
C ASP A 460 4.35 18.47 0.00
N GLN A 461 5.03 17.87 0.98
CA GLN A 461 6.47 17.62 0.96
C GLN A 461 6.87 16.49 -0.01
N THR A 462 5.92 15.69 -0.49
CA THR A 462 6.15 14.70 -1.56
C THR A 462 5.80 15.23 -2.95
N LEU A 463 5.21 16.42 -3.03
CA LEU A 463 4.87 17.08 -4.29
C LEU A 463 6.09 17.75 -4.88
N TYR A 464 6.51 17.32 -6.06
CA TYR A 464 7.76 17.73 -6.68
C TYR A 464 7.65 19.07 -7.43
N CYS A 465 6.48 19.38 -8.00
CA CYS A 465 6.28 20.59 -8.80
C CYS A 465 5.43 21.62 -8.07
N ALA A 466 5.80 22.89 -8.20
CA ALA A 466 4.99 24.00 -7.71
C ALA A 466 3.68 24.13 -8.50
N VAL A 467 3.73 23.87 -9.80
CA VAL A 467 2.55 23.86 -10.69
C VAL A 467 2.21 22.43 -11.08
N ARG A 468 0.96 22.03 -10.81
CA ARG A 468 0.45 20.67 -11.08
C ARG A 468 -0.14 20.59 -12.49
N ASN A 469 0.72 20.36 -13.48
CA ASN A 469 0.32 20.24 -14.88
C ASN A 469 1.05 19.08 -15.58
N VAL A 470 0.67 18.83 -16.83
CA VAL A 470 1.19 17.73 -17.65
C VAL A 470 2.70 17.79 -17.90
N ASN A 471 3.32 18.97 -17.84
CA ASN A 471 4.74 19.22 -18.11
C ASN A 471 5.61 19.27 -16.84
N CYS A 472 5.04 18.96 -15.69
CA CYS A 472 5.76 18.92 -14.42
C CYS A 472 7.03 18.07 -14.51
N GLY A 473 8.18 18.70 -14.22
CA GLY A 473 9.52 18.11 -14.24
C GLY A 473 10.42 18.54 -15.41
N LEU A 474 9.86 19.03 -16.53
CA LEU A 474 10.65 19.43 -17.71
C LEU A 474 11.01 20.91 -17.76
N GLU A 475 10.08 21.78 -17.35
CA GLU A 475 10.22 23.24 -17.51
C GLU A 475 9.63 24.01 -16.30
N GLY A 476 9.36 23.31 -15.21
CA GLY A 476 8.64 23.84 -14.06
C GLY A 476 9.54 24.17 -12.87
N VAL A 477 9.14 25.19 -12.10
CA VAL A 477 9.73 25.44 -10.78
C VAL A 477 9.44 24.24 -9.88
N THR A 478 10.49 23.65 -9.32
CA THR A 478 10.36 22.62 -8.29
C THR A 478 9.66 23.21 -7.08
N ASN A 479 8.79 22.42 -6.45
CA ASN A 479 8.13 22.86 -5.22
C ASN A 479 9.20 23.16 -4.15
N PRO A 480 9.30 24.39 -3.63
CA PRO A 480 10.30 24.73 -2.63
C PRO A 480 10.15 23.89 -1.35
N THR A 481 8.96 23.39 -1.04
CA THR A 481 8.70 22.56 0.14
C THR A 481 8.99 21.08 -0.08
N PHE A 482 9.39 20.66 -1.28
CA PHE A 482 9.70 19.25 -1.56
C PHE A 482 10.86 18.78 -0.68
N ARG A 483 10.63 17.74 0.13
CA ARG A 483 11.56 17.25 1.17
C ARG A 483 11.98 18.31 2.20
N GLN A 484 11.14 19.31 2.46
CA GLN A 484 11.40 20.33 3.47
C GLN A 484 10.66 20.01 4.77
N ILE A 485 11.34 20.13 5.92
CA ILE A 485 10.71 19.91 7.24
C ILE A 485 10.18 21.21 7.82
N ARG A 486 10.89 22.31 7.60
CA ARG A 486 10.61 23.62 8.17
C ARG A 486 10.37 24.64 7.08
N ASP A 487 9.43 25.54 7.28
CA ASP A 487 9.21 26.66 6.35
C ASP A 487 10.37 27.67 6.42
N ALA A 488 10.28 28.73 5.60
CA ALA A 488 11.26 29.81 5.57
C ALA A 488 11.39 30.56 6.92
N SER A 489 10.36 30.49 7.77
CA SER A 489 10.31 31.09 9.11
C SER A 489 10.86 30.17 10.20
N GLY A 490 11.29 28.95 9.85
CA GLY A 490 11.82 27.96 10.77
C GLY A 490 10.78 27.09 11.49
N ASN A 491 9.48 27.28 11.22
CA ASN A 491 8.41 26.49 11.82
C ASN A 491 8.30 25.12 11.16
N LEU A 492 7.96 24.07 11.92
CA LEU A 492 7.69 22.75 11.35
C LEU A 492 6.48 22.83 10.41
N ILE A 493 6.62 22.28 9.20
CA ILE A 493 5.52 22.19 8.24
C ILE A 493 4.61 21.03 8.66
N THR A 494 3.48 21.37 9.30
CA THR A 494 2.49 20.41 9.87
C THR A 494 1.15 20.41 9.12
N SER A 495 1.10 20.77 7.84
CA SER A 495 -0.15 20.79 7.05
C SER A 495 -0.87 19.43 7.05
N ARG A 496 -2.17 19.39 6.72
CA ARG A 496 -2.91 18.12 6.60
C ARG A 496 -2.20 17.20 5.61
N GLY A 497 -1.69 16.08 6.11
CA GLY A 497 -0.88 15.14 5.32
C GLY A 497 0.63 15.40 5.36
N GLY A 498 1.10 16.45 6.01
CA GLY A 498 2.50 16.89 6.08
C GLY A 498 3.42 16.00 6.92
N ASN A 499 4.39 16.60 7.60
CA ASN A 499 5.39 15.84 8.34
C ASN A 499 4.78 15.12 9.55
N PHE A 500 4.98 13.81 9.66
CA PHE A 500 4.52 13.02 10.82
C PHE A 500 5.70 12.40 11.57
N SER A 501 5.67 12.46 12.91
CA SER A 501 6.65 11.77 13.76
C SER A 501 6.26 10.31 13.91
N ARG A 502 7.22 9.40 13.69
CA ARG A 502 7.03 7.96 13.99
C ARG A 502 7.42 7.58 15.40
N THR A 503 7.96 8.51 16.19
CA THR A 503 8.42 8.23 17.55
C THR A 503 7.80 9.19 18.55
N PRO A 504 7.56 8.74 19.79
CA PRO A 504 7.19 9.63 20.87
C PRO A 504 8.30 10.68 21.09
N VAL A 505 7.92 11.81 21.67
CA VAL A 505 8.88 12.75 22.28
C VAL A 505 9.65 12.05 23.39
N PHE A 506 10.75 12.63 23.87
CA PHE A 506 11.40 12.14 25.07
C PHE A 506 10.39 11.95 26.21
N GLN A 507 10.36 10.75 26.77
CA GLN A 507 9.47 10.38 27.88
C GLN A 507 10.26 9.63 28.93
N MET A 508 9.96 9.92 30.20
CA MET A 508 10.51 9.19 31.33
C MET A 508 9.39 8.50 32.11
N GLN A 509 9.57 7.22 32.40
CA GLN A 509 8.67 6.43 33.21
C GLN A 509 9.40 5.90 34.45
N LEU A 510 8.74 6.01 35.61
CA LEU A 510 9.21 5.46 36.88
C LEU A 510 8.41 4.21 37.21
N GLY A 511 9.09 3.18 37.71
CA GLY A 511 8.49 1.90 38.06
C GLY A 511 9.01 1.36 39.38
N ILE A 512 8.13 0.71 40.12
CA ILE A 512 8.45 -0.05 41.34
C ILE A 512 7.88 -1.44 41.16
N ARG A 513 8.69 -2.47 41.40
CA ARG A 513 8.28 -3.87 41.37
C ARG A 513 8.65 -4.56 42.69
N LEU A 514 7.66 -5.13 43.36
CA LEU A 514 7.88 -6.09 44.44
C LEU A 514 7.97 -7.51 43.87
N GLN A 515 8.92 -8.28 44.35
CA GLN A 515 9.03 -9.72 44.12
C GLN A 515 8.98 -10.39 45.51
N PHE A 516 8.12 -11.39 45.65
CA PHE A 516 7.87 -12.14 46.90
C PHE A 516 8.17 -13.62 46.73
#